data_AF-A0A3M1M2Q3-F1
#
_entry.id   AF-A0A3M1M2Q3-F1
#
_cell.length_a   1.000
_cell.length_b   1.000
_cell.length_c   1.000
_cell.angle_alpha   90.00
_cell.angle_beta   90.00
_cell.angle_gamma   90.00
#
_symmetry.space_group_name_H-M   'P 1'
#
loop_
_entity.id
_entity.type
_entity.pdbx_description
1 polymer ?
#
loop_
_entity_poly.entity_id
_entity_poly.type
_entity_poly.pdbx_seq_one_letter_code
_entity_poly.pdbx_strand_id
1 'polypeptide(L)'
;MDAMTASGCCTSPPLQQIHAQDFGDGRRVIFGVGMAGRGHWSASFTLVPELESWIVELACRSPVAPTWLGNTYQADDRWVANDNQGGLQRLCGGKRLELQPIAPSSRVEMDAGTIRVLPQQILPGAATTQWAFRLRVLD
;
A
#
# COMPACT_ATOMS: atom_id res chain seq x y z
N MET A 1 6.55 5.60 36.93
CA MET A 1 5.47 4.96 36.14
C MET A 1 5.72 5.35 34.71
N ASP A 2 6.50 4.53 34.01
CA ASP A 2 6.81 4.74 32.60
C ASP A 2 5.57 4.41 31.77
N ALA A 3 5.05 5.42 31.08
CA ALA A 3 3.96 5.24 30.15
C ALA A 3 4.47 4.43 28.95
N MET A 4 3.90 3.24 28.76
CA MET A 4 4.14 2.36 27.63
C MET A 4 4.09 3.14 26.32
N THR A 5 5.22 3.21 25.62
CA THR A 5 5.30 3.56 24.20
C THR A 5 4.66 2.44 23.39
N ALA A 6 3.33 2.42 23.33
CA ALA A 6 2.64 1.65 22.31
C ALA A 6 2.86 2.38 20.98
N SER A 7 3.87 1.93 20.23
CA SER A 7 3.95 2.11 18.77
C SER A 7 2.77 1.35 18.14
N GLY A 8 1.56 1.84 18.39
CA GLY A 8 0.32 1.28 17.89
C GLY A 8 0.14 1.70 16.44
N CYS A 9 0.86 1.05 15.53
CA CYS A 9 0.38 1.00 14.16
C CYS A 9 -1.02 0.39 14.24
N CYS A 10 -2.05 1.18 13.93
CA CYS A 10 -3.41 0.68 13.84
C CYS A 10 -3.39 -0.55 12.93
N THR A 11 -3.65 -1.72 13.50
CA THR A 11 -3.63 -2.99 12.78
C THR A 11 -4.70 -2.89 11.69
N SER A 12 -4.32 -3.16 10.43
CA SER A 12 -5.30 -3.29 9.35
C SER A 12 -6.42 -4.23 9.81
N PRO A 13 -7.70 -3.92 9.56
CA PRO A 13 -8.79 -4.81 9.94
C PRO A 13 -8.55 -6.19 9.31
N PRO A 14 -8.91 -7.29 10.00
CA PRO A 14 -8.67 -8.62 9.47
C PRO A 14 -9.38 -8.79 8.13
N LEU A 15 -8.67 -9.32 7.14
CA LEU A 15 -9.29 -9.77 5.89
C LEU A 15 -10.18 -10.96 6.21
N GLN A 16 -11.46 -10.85 5.88
CA GLN A 16 -12.48 -11.87 6.17
C GLN A 16 -12.71 -12.80 4.99
N GLN A 17 -12.53 -12.29 3.77
CA GLN A 17 -12.62 -13.05 2.54
C GLN A 17 -11.42 -12.73 1.67
N ILE A 18 -10.83 -13.78 1.09
CA ILE A 18 -9.71 -13.68 0.16
C ILE A 18 -10.05 -14.52 -1.07
N HIS A 19 -9.94 -13.91 -2.23
CA HIS A 19 -10.14 -14.53 -3.52
C HIS A 19 -8.84 -14.45 -4.31
N ALA A 20 -8.48 -15.54 -5.00
CA ALA A 20 -7.39 -15.55 -5.96
C ALA A 20 -7.93 -15.97 -7.32
N GLN A 21 -7.54 -15.25 -8.35
CA GLN A 21 -7.96 -15.52 -9.72
C GLN A 21 -6.79 -15.34 -10.68
N ASP A 22 -6.58 -16.34 -11.53
CA ASP A 22 -5.69 -16.29 -12.67
C ASP A 22 -6.51 -15.99 -13.93
N PHE A 23 -5.95 -15.20 -14.84
CA PHE A 23 -6.56 -14.81 -16.11
C PHE A 23 -5.79 -15.44 -17.28
N GLY A 24 -6.48 -15.66 -18.41
CA GLY A 24 -5.90 -16.29 -19.60
C GLY A 24 -4.76 -15.49 -20.26
N ASP A 25 -4.58 -14.22 -19.88
CA ASP A 25 -3.49 -13.34 -20.30
C ASP A 25 -2.28 -13.36 -19.35
N GLY A 26 -2.27 -14.24 -18.35
CA GLY A 26 -1.18 -14.38 -17.37
C GLY A 26 -1.27 -13.40 -16.19
N ARG A 27 -2.27 -12.51 -16.15
CA ARG A 27 -2.52 -11.71 -14.94
C ARG A 27 -2.97 -12.61 -13.80
N ARG A 28 -2.55 -12.24 -12.59
CA ARG A 28 -2.99 -12.87 -11.35
C ARG A 28 -3.44 -11.81 -10.37
N VAL A 29 -4.63 -11.99 -9.81
CA VAL A 29 -5.19 -11.08 -8.80
C VAL A 29 -5.43 -11.84 -7.51
N ILE A 30 -4.95 -11.28 -6.41
CA ILE A 30 -5.36 -11.65 -5.05
C ILE A 30 -6.17 -10.47 -4.51
N PHE A 31 -7.41 -10.71 -4.14
CA PHE A 31 -8.32 -9.69 -3.62
C PHE A 31 -8.84 -10.09 -2.25
N GLY A 32 -8.63 -9.21 -1.28
CA GLY A 32 -9.12 -9.37 0.08
C GLY A 32 -10.12 -8.28 0.45
N VAL A 33 -11.17 -8.66 1.17
CA VAL A 33 -12.09 -7.72 1.82
C VAL A 33 -12.16 -8.01 3.32
N GLY A 34 -12.24 -6.95 4.11
CA GLY A 34 -12.42 -7.00 5.56
C GLY A 34 -13.41 -5.93 6.00
N MET A 35 -13.97 -6.10 7.20
CA MET A 35 -14.88 -5.14 7.82
C MET A 35 -14.17 -4.38 8.93
N ALA A 36 -14.42 -3.07 9.00
CA ALA A 36 -13.95 -2.18 10.06
C ALA A 36 -15.15 -1.53 10.76
N GLY A 37 -15.82 -2.28 11.64
CA GLY A 37 -17.07 -1.87 12.27
C GLY A 37 -18.18 -1.64 11.23
N ARG A 38 -18.55 -0.38 10.99
CA ARG A 38 -19.55 0.04 9.98
C ARG A 38 -18.92 0.41 8.61
N GLY A 39 -17.61 0.30 8.49
CA GLY A 39 -16.86 0.51 7.26
C GLY A 39 -16.41 -0.80 6.60
N HIS A 40 -15.84 -0.69 5.40
CA HIS A 40 -15.17 -1.79 4.70
C HIS A 40 -13.75 -1.41 4.31
N TRP A 41 -12.89 -2.42 4.27
CA TRP A 41 -11.53 -2.35 3.77
C TRP A 41 -11.35 -3.36 2.66
N SER A 42 -10.61 -3.00 1.62
CA SER A 42 -10.16 -3.96 0.61
C SER A 42 -8.70 -3.75 0.24
N ALA A 43 -8.08 -4.83 -0.19
CA ALA A 43 -6.73 -4.83 -0.76
C ALA A 43 -6.71 -5.75 -1.98
N SER A 44 -6.16 -5.26 -3.10
CA SER A 44 -5.85 -6.06 -4.28
C SER A 44 -4.34 -6.12 -4.50
N PHE A 45 -3.86 -7.27 -4.96
CA PHE A 45 -2.51 -7.49 -5.44
C PHE A 45 -2.63 -8.08 -6.84
N THR A 46 -2.30 -7.28 -7.84
CA THR A 46 -2.44 -7.65 -9.25
C THR A 46 -1.06 -7.74 -9.89
N LEU A 47 -0.64 -8.94 -10.28
CA LEU A 47 0.51 -9.11 -11.16
C LEU A 47 0.07 -8.79 -12.59
N VAL A 48 0.73 -7.79 -13.19
CA VAL A 48 0.51 -7.39 -14.59
C VAL A 48 1.78 -7.73 -15.39
N PRO A 49 1.77 -8.84 -16.17
CA PRO A 49 2.94 -9.30 -16.91
C PRO A 49 3.50 -8.24 -17.86
N GLU A 50 2.65 -7.52 -18.61
CA GLU A 50 3.12 -6.54 -19.61
C GLU A 50 3.84 -5.34 -18.97
N LEU A 51 3.59 -5.09 -17.68
CA LEU A 51 4.22 -4.00 -16.92
C LEU A 51 5.37 -4.48 -16.04
N GLU A 52 5.65 -5.79 -16.03
CA GLU A 52 6.61 -6.46 -15.16
C GLU A 52 6.46 -6.00 -13.69
N SER A 53 5.20 -5.90 -13.25
CA SER A 53 4.89 -5.21 -12.00
C SER A 53 3.75 -5.82 -11.23
N TRP A 54 3.83 -5.68 -9.92
CA TRP A 54 2.67 -5.78 -9.04
C TRP A 54 2.03 -4.41 -8.88
N ILE A 55 0.73 -4.34 -9.11
CA ILE A 55 -0.11 -3.21 -8.72
C ILE A 55 -0.81 -3.60 -7.43
N VAL A 56 -0.58 -2.80 -6.39
CA VAL A 56 -1.20 -2.98 -5.08
C VAL A 56 -2.17 -1.84 -4.87
N GLU A 57 -3.45 -2.14 -4.68
CA GLU A 57 -4.48 -1.13 -4.47
C GLU A 57 -5.21 -1.40 -3.16
N LEU A 58 -5.53 -0.32 -2.44
CA LEU A 58 -6.22 -0.39 -1.18
C LEU A 58 -7.34 0.63 -1.17
N ALA A 59 -8.43 0.26 -0.51
CA ALA A 59 -9.57 1.13 -0.32
C ALA A 59 -10.11 0.99 1.10
N CYS A 60 -10.45 2.12 1.69
CA CYS A 60 -11.15 2.19 2.96
C CYS A 60 -12.39 3.05 2.80
N ARG A 61 -13.55 2.49 3.10
CA ARG A 61 -14.77 3.26 3.33
C ARG A 61 -15.09 3.25 4.80
N SER A 62 -15.09 4.42 5.41
CA SER A 62 -15.50 4.61 6.81
C SER A 62 -16.68 5.58 6.87
N PRO A 63 -17.65 5.41 7.78
CA PRO A 63 -18.72 6.39 7.99
C PRO A 63 -18.22 7.73 8.53
N VAL A 64 -17.08 7.72 9.23
CA VAL A 64 -16.40 8.90 9.77
C VAL A 64 -15.00 8.94 9.19
N ALA A 65 -14.57 10.10 8.73
CA ALA A 65 -13.24 10.27 8.14
C ALA A 65 -12.16 9.85 9.16
N PRO A 66 -11.32 8.85 8.84
CA PRO A 66 -10.24 8.44 9.73
C PRO A 66 -9.17 9.54 9.81
N THR A 67 -8.52 9.65 10.96
CA THR A 67 -7.39 10.57 11.15
C THR A 67 -6.14 10.12 10.40
N TRP A 68 -6.05 8.82 10.09
CA TRP A 68 -4.91 8.22 9.39
C TRP A 68 -5.34 7.03 8.55
N LEU A 69 -4.78 6.94 7.34
CA LEU A 69 -4.88 5.80 6.43
C LEU A 69 -3.55 5.63 5.72
N GLY A 70 -3.16 4.38 5.51
CA GLY A 70 -1.97 4.05 4.76
C GLY A 70 -1.44 2.66 5.06
N ASN A 71 -0.39 2.29 4.35
CA ASN A 71 0.41 1.12 4.65
C ASN A 71 1.73 1.55 5.27
N THR A 72 2.20 0.78 6.24
CA THR A 72 3.49 0.99 6.88
C THR A 72 4.32 -0.27 6.71
N TYR A 73 5.50 -0.13 6.12
CA TYR A 73 6.45 -1.21 5.90
C TYR A 73 7.73 -0.90 6.66
N GLN A 74 8.26 -1.91 7.36
CA GLN A 74 9.62 -1.84 7.89
C GLN A 74 10.61 -1.87 6.73
N ALA A 75 11.56 -0.95 6.75
CA ALA A 75 12.55 -0.78 5.69
C ALA A 75 13.94 -0.63 6.32
N ASP A 76 14.97 -1.10 5.61
CA ASP A 76 16.34 -0.75 5.97
C ASP A 76 16.72 0.61 5.37
N ASP A 77 17.91 1.08 5.72
CA ASP A 77 18.48 2.36 5.27
C ASP A 77 18.93 2.37 3.80
N ARG A 78 18.68 1.28 3.06
CA ARG A 78 19.14 1.11 1.66
C ARG A 78 18.12 1.56 0.63
N TRP A 79 16.92 1.96 1.07
CA TRP A 79 15.94 2.60 0.20
C TRP A 79 16.31 4.07 -0.01
N VAL A 80 16.28 4.49 -1.27
CA VAL A 80 16.55 5.88 -1.66
C VAL A 80 15.43 6.38 -2.54
N ALA A 81 15.20 7.70 -2.56
CA ALA A 81 14.29 8.31 -3.52
C ALA A 81 14.75 8.00 -4.95
N ASN A 82 13.80 7.79 -5.85
CA ASN A 82 14.07 7.75 -7.29
C ASN A 82 13.61 9.08 -7.93
N ASP A 83 14.16 9.41 -9.10
CA ASP A 83 13.86 10.67 -9.79
C ASP A 83 12.43 10.70 -10.39
N ASN A 84 11.69 9.59 -10.28
CA ASN A 84 10.37 9.40 -10.85
C ASN A 84 9.28 9.67 -9.82
N GLN A 85 8.61 10.83 -9.92
CA GLN A 85 7.28 11.07 -9.33
C GLN A 85 7.13 10.66 -7.85
N GLY A 86 8.17 10.84 -7.03
CA GLY A 86 8.15 10.55 -5.58
C GLY A 86 8.19 9.06 -5.23
N GLY A 87 8.78 8.22 -6.08
CA GLY A 87 9.01 6.81 -5.79
C GLY A 87 10.28 6.55 -4.98
N LEU A 88 10.45 5.29 -4.58
CA LEU A 88 11.63 4.79 -3.89
C LEU A 88 12.24 3.63 -4.68
N GLN A 89 13.53 3.42 -4.51
CA GLN A 89 14.25 2.30 -5.09
C GLN A 89 15.28 1.73 -4.12
N ARG A 90 15.61 0.45 -4.30
CA ARG A 90 16.64 -0.25 -3.53
C ARG A 90 17.33 -1.30 -4.40
N LEU A 91 18.63 -1.48 -4.20
CA LEU A 91 19.37 -2.61 -4.77
C LEU A 91 19.26 -3.85 -3.85
N CYS A 92 18.78 -4.95 -4.41
CA CYS A 92 18.57 -6.23 -3.72
C CYS A 92 19.17 -7.37 -4.55
N GLY A 93 20.30 -7.93 -4.11
CA GLY A 93 20.91 -9.09 -4.78
C GLY A 93 21.26 -8.84 -6.26
N GLY A 94 21.73 -7.63 -6.57
CA GLY A 94 22.06 -7.22 -7.94
C GLY A 94 20.87 -6.72 -8.78
N LYS A 95 19.63 -6.88 -8.31
CA LYS A 95 18.43 -6.37 -8.96
C LYS A 95 17.96 -5.06 -8.33
N ARG A 96 17.34 -4.19 -9.13
CA ARG A 96 16.72 -2.95 -8.63
C ARG A 96 15.24 -3.20 -8.31
N LEU A 97 14.86 -3.03 -7.05
CA LEU A 97 13.46 -3.01 -6.63
C LEU A 97 12.98 -1.56 -6.64
N GLU A 98 11.87 -1.29 -7.34
CA GLU A 98 11.23 0.03 -7.36
C GLU A 98 9.86 -0.04 -6.70
N LEU A 99 9.54 0.97 -5.89
CA LEU A 99 8.23 1.23 -5.32
C LEU A 99 7.77 2.61 -5.80
N GLN A 100 6.66 2.65 -6.53
CA GLN A 100 6.13 3.88 -7.12
C GLN A 100 4.70 4.14 -6.66
N PRO A 101 4.37 5.28 -6.02
CA PRO A 101 2.97 5.63 -5.80
C PRO A 101 2.25 5.82 -7.14
N ILE A 102 1.00 5.36 -7.22
CA ILE A 102 0.15 5.62 -8.39
C ILE A 102 -0.56 6.96 -8.17
N ALA A 103 -0.09 7.97 -8.89
CA ALA A 103 -0.67 9.31 -8.90
C ALA A 103 -2.06 9.33 -9.59
N PRO A 104 -2.92 10.30 -9.27
CA PRO A 104 -2.74 11.38 -8.30
C PRO A 104 -3.17 11.03 -6.87
N SER A 105 -3.64 9.80 -6.64
CA SER A 105 -4.33 9.43 -5.40
C SER A 105 -3.40 8.98 -4.28
N SER A 106 -2.09 8.84 -4.53
CA SER A 106 -1.17 8.20 -3.61
C SER A 106 0.16 8.93 -3.53
N ARG A 107 0.78 8.86 -2.36
CA ARG A 107 2.15 9.32 -2.12
C ARG A 107 2.93 8.32 -1.29
N VAL A 108 4.24 8.46 -1.32
CA VAL A 108 5.16 7.69 -0.47
C VAL A 108 5.91 8.65 0.44
N GLU A 109 6.05 8.26 1.69
CA GLU A 109 6.87 8.94 2.68
C GLU A 109 7.89 7.94 3.23
N MET A 110 9.12 8.39 3.45
CA MET A 110 10.18 7.60 4.08
C MET A 110 10.66 8.34 5.32
N ASP A 111 10.68 7.64 6.44
CA ASP A 111 11.13 8.13 7.74
C ASP A 111 11.96 7.01 8.38
N ALA A 112 12.92 7.34 9.26
CA ALA A 112 13.98 6.44 9.73
C ALA A 112 13.56 4.97 9.91
N GLY A 113 13.88 4.12 8.92
CA GLY A 113 13.60 2.67 8.92
C GLY A 113 12.17 2.25 8.55
N THR A 114 11.36 3.16 8.01
CA THR A 114 9.95 2.93 7.68
C THR A 114 9.58 3.58 6.35
N ILE A 115 8.89 2.82 5.51
CA ILE A 115 8.23 3.33 4.30
C ILE A 115 6.74 3.36 4.53
N ARG A 116 6.11 4.50 4.23
CA ARG A 116 4.66 4.67 4.28
C ARG A 116 4.12 4.93 2.89
N VAL A 117 3.09 4.20 2.49
CA VAL A 117 2.32 4.49 1.28
C VAL A 117 0.94 4.98 1.70
N LEU A 118 0.60 6.20 1.33
CA LEU A 118 -0.52 6.94 1.88
C LEU A 118 -1.44 7.43 0.75
N PRO A 119 -2.76 7.59 0.99
CA PRO A 119 -3.61 8.34 0.09
C PRO A 119 -3.19 9.81 0.09
N GLN A 120 -3.24 10.45 -1.07
CA GLN A 120 -2.94 11.87 -1.24
C GLN A 120 -3.83 12.73 -0.35
N GLN A 121 -5.10 12.33 -0.20
CA GLN A 121 -6.06 12.97 0.70
C GLN A 121 -7.02 11.91 1.26
N ILE A 122 -7.36 12.04 2.55
CA ILE A 122 -8.45 11.29 3.15
C ILE A 122 -9.75 12.07 2.90
N LEU A 123 -10.72 11.42 2.26
CA LEU A 123 -11.98 12.06 1.91
C LEU A 123 -12.87 12.23 3.17
N PRO A 124 -13.56 13.38 3.32
CA PRO A 124 -14.45 13.61 4.45
C PRO A 124 -15.75 12.80 4.33
N GLY A 125 -16.39 12.56 5.47
CA GLY A 125 -17.69 11.89 5.55
C GLY A 125 -17.65 10.40 5.17
N ALA A 126 -18.79 9.87 4.72
CA ALA A 126 -18.96 8.47 4.36
C ALA A 126 -18.46 8.16 2.94
N ALA A 127 -17.18 8.41 2.69
CA ALA A 127 -16.53 8.25 1.40
C ALA A 127 -15.51 7.10 1.38
N THR A 128 -15.22 6.58 0.19
CA THR A 128 -14.16 5.59 -0.02
C THR A 128 -12.87 6.30 -0.37
N THR A 129 -11.88 6.25 0.53
CA THR A 129 -10.51 6.73 0.26
C THR A 129 -9.71 5.57 -0.33
N GLN A 130 -8.98 5.84 -1.42
CA GLN A 130 -8.18 4.85 -2.14
C GLN A 130 -6.73 5.31 -2.28
N TRP A 131 -5.80 4.36 -2.25
CA TRP A 131 -4.41 4.57 -2.60
C TRP A 131 -3.84 3.30 -3.20
N ALA A 132 -2.85 3.47 -4.07
CA ALA A 132 -2.24 2.40 -4.81
C ALA A 132 -0.77 2.70 -5.09
N PHE A 133 -0.01 1.63 -5.28
CA PHE A 133 1.39 1.73 -5.64
C PHE A 133 1.78 0.54 -6.51
N ARG A 134 2.87 0.72 -7.25
CA ARG A 134 3.46 -0.28 -8.12
C ARG A 134 4.77 -0.76 -7.52
N LEU A 135 4.99 -2.06 -7.54
CA LEU A 135 6.28 -2.68 -7.26
C LEU A 135 6.83 -3.28 -8.54
N ARG A 136 8.10 -2.99 -8.86
CA ARG A 136 8.83 -3.59 -10.00
C ARG A 136 10.15 -4.16 -9.55
N VAL A 137 10.54 -5.27 -10.15
CA VAL A 137 11.91 -5.80 -10.04
C VAL A 137 12.54 -5.67 -11.41
N LEU A 138 13.59 -4.87 -11.50
CA LEU A 138 14.34 -4.60 -12.72
C LEU A 138 15.72 -5.27 -12.62
N ASP A 139 16.23 -5.67 -13.77
CA ASP A 139 17.61 -6.17 -13.92
C ASP A 139 18.65 -5.04 -13.93
#